data_AF-A0A7X3GYH5-F1
#
_entry.id   AF-A0A7X3GYH5-F1
#
_cell.length_a   1.000
_cell.length_b   1.000
_cell.length_c   1.000
_cell.angle_alpha   90.00
_cell.angle_beta   90.00
_cell.angle_gamma   90.00
#
_symmetry.space_group_name_H-M   'P 1'
#
loop_
_entity.id
_entity.type
_entity.pdbx_description
1 polymer ?
#
loop_
_entity_poly.entity_id
_entity_poly.type
_entity_poly.pdbx_seq_one_letter_code
_entity_poly.pdbx_strand_id
1 'polypeptide(L)'
;MLARDHEIQERHRYRGFELSFLPLNPATSQLMAMLGLECEQRLASLAQTAGHLQLGVGLEECEVHGVIPPEMRRQHFFVVNEDMAYQALNHALAAAHHSHQFYELLLKSCSTLELHVLLKEFVTQKKNACSILEEVQDSLRQLAG
;
A
#
# COMPACT_ATOMS: atom_id res chain seq x y z
N MET A 1 6.77 -9.74 -11.32
CA MET A 1 7.91 -9.65 -10.37
C MET A 1 7.31 -9.41 -9.00
N LEU A 2 7.59 -10.24 -7.99
CA LEU A 2 6.81 -10.29 -6.73
C LEU A 2 6.59 -8.90 -6.08
N ALA A 3 7.62 -8.07 -5.98
CA ALA A 3 7.51 -6.71 -5.42
C ALA A 3 6.64 -5.76 -6.27
N ARG A 4 6.77 -5.82 -7.61
CA ARG A 4 5.96 -5.01 -8.54
C ARG A 4 4.49 -5.37 -8.43
N ASP A 5 4.18 -6.66 -8.46
CA ASP A 5 2.80 -7.14 -8.44
C ASP A 5 2.15 -6.79 -7.08
N HIS A 6 2.92 -6.87 -6.00
CA HIS A 6 2.53 -6.40 -4.67
C HIS A 6 2.22 -4.89 -4.65
N GLU A 7 3.12 -4.02 -5.13
CA GLU A 7 2.85 -2.56 -5.14
C GLU A 7 1.66 -2.16 -6.01
N ILE A 8 1.41 -2.86 -7.12
CA ILE A 8 0.20 -2.62 -7.93
C ILE A 8 -1.05 -2.89 -7.10
N GLN A 9 -1.09 -4.02 -6.39
CA GLN A 9 -2.22 -4.38 -5.52
C GLN A 9 -2.37 -3.37 -4.37
N GLU A 10 -1.28 -2.96 -3.72
CA GLU A 10 -1.28 -1.95 -2.66
C GLU A 10 -1.86 -0.62 -3.16
N ARG A 11 -1.38 -0.11 -4.30
CA ARG A 11 -1.83 1.15 -4.89
C ARG A 11 -3.34 1.16 -5.09
N HIS A 12 -3.87 0.10 -5.72
CA HIS A 12 -5.30 0.01 -5.94
C HIS A 12 -6.07 -0.14 -4.63
N ARG A 13 -5.51 -0.82 -3.62
CA ARG A 13 -6.14 -0.92 -2.30
C ARG A 13 -6.26 0.45 -1.64
N TYR A 14 -5.20 1.25 -1.64
CA TYR A 14 -5.23 2.61 -1.11
C TYR A 14 -6.21 3.50 -1.87
N ARG A 15 -6.29 3.38 -3.19
CA ARG A 15 -7.33 4.07 -3.99
C ARG A 15 -8.75 3.68 -3.58
N GLY A 16 -8.99 2.41 -3.26
CA GLY A 16 -10.27 1.98 -2.71
C GLY A 16 -10.58 2.66 -1.38
N PHE A 17 -9.62 2.72 -0.46
CA PHE A 17 -9.81 3.39 0.83
C PHE A 17 -10.00 4.91 0.67
N GLU A 18 -9.23 5.57 -0.19
CA GLU A 18 -9.40 6.98 -0.54
C GLU A 18 -10.86 7.27 -0.91
N LEU A 19 -11.42 6.49 -1.84
CA LEU A 19 -12.80 6.65 -2.29
C LEU A 19 -13.81 6.35 -1.18
N SER A 20 -13.56 5.32 -0.37
CA SER A 20 -14.41 4.96 0.76
C SER A 20 -14.53 6.06 1.80
N PHE A 21 -13.45 6.77 2.12
CA PHE A 21 -13.42 7.82 3.14
C PHE A 21 -13.89 9.20 2.65
N LEU A 22 -13.97 9.41 1.33
CA LEU A 22 -14.30 10.71 0.73
C LEU A 22 -15.55 11.40 1.33
N PRO A 23 -16.65 10.70 1.66
CA PRO A 23 -17.87 11.36 2.12
C PRO A 23 -17.84 11.85 3.57
N LEU A 24 -17.18 11.12 4.47
CA LEU A 24 -17.24 11.39 5.92
C LEU A 24 -15.91 11.87 6.51
N ASN A 25 -14.78 11.45 5.94
CA ASN A 25 -13.46 11.79 6.48
C ASN A 25 -12.47 12.18 5.36
N PRO A 26 -12.55 13.42 4.85
CA PRO A 26 -11.67 13.91 3.80
C PRO A 26 -10.18 13.84 4.17
N ALA A 27 -9.84 14.04 5.45
CA ALA A 27 -8.46 13.97 5.92
C ALA A 27 -7.89 12.54 5.78
N THR A 28 -8.65 11.53 6.20
CA THR A 28 -8.24 10.13 6.00
C THR A 28 -8.25 9.76 4.51
N SER A 29 -9.20 10.26 3.71
CA SER A 29 -9.20 10.06 2.26
C SER A 29 -7.91 10.59 1.61
N GLN A 30 -7.48 11.81 1.96
CA GLN A 30 -6.22 12.39 1.50
C GLN A 30 -4.99 11.58 1.93
N LEU A 31 -4.97 11.09 3.17
CA LEU A 31 -3.91 10.19 3.63
C LEU A 31 -3.81 8.93 2.77
N MET A 32 -4.93 8.29 2.46
CA MET A 32 -4.96 7.10 1.60
C MET A 32 -4.47 7.41 0.19
N ALA A 33 -4.84 8.58 -0.37
CA ALA A 33 -4.34 9.03 -1.66
C ALA A 33 -2.80 9.20 -1.65
N MET A 34 -2.24 9.81 -0.59
CA MET A 34 -0.79 9.96 -0.44
C MET A 34 -0.07 8.60 -0.36
N LEU A 35 -0.61 7.64 0.42
CA LEU A 35 -0.06 6.29 0.48
C LEU A 35 -0.12 5.56 -0.87
N GLY A 36 -1.19 5.79 -1.65
CA GLY A 36 -1.30 5.31 -3.03
C GLY A 36 -0.22 5.90 -3.95
N LEU A 37 0.08 7.20 -3.83
CA LEU A 37 1.15 7.85 -4.58
C LEU A 37 2.53 7.30 -4.22
N GLU A 38 2.79 7.01 -2.95
CA GLU A 38 4.05 6.37 -2.56
C GLU A 38 4.22 4.98 -3.21
N CYS A 39 3.14 4.22 -3.42
CA CYS A 39 3.20 2.96 -4.17
C CYS A 39 3.65 3.19 -5.63
N GLU A 40 3.21 4.29 -6.27
CA GLU A 40 3.69 4.64 -7.61
C GLU A 40 5.17 5.00 -7.63
N GLN A 41 5.65 5.73 -6.62
CA GLN A 41 7.07 6.04 -6.47
C GLN A 41 7.89 4.77 -6.30
N ARG A 42 7.44 3.82 -5.47
CA ARG A 42 8.10 2.52 -5.31
C ARG A 42 8.10 1.69 -6.59
N LEU A 43 7.00 1.69 -7.35
CA LEU A 43 6.94 1.05 -8.67
C LEU A 43 7.95 1.64 -9.65
N ALA A 44 8.09 2.97 -9.68
CA ALA A 44 9.08 3.64 -10.52
C ALA A 44 10.51 3.26 -10.13
N SER A 45 10.83 3.24 -8.83
CA SER A 45 12.15 2.82 -8.36
C SER A 45 12.44 1.35 -8.68
N LEU A 46 11.46 0.45 -8.55
CA LEU A 46 11.60 -0.96 -8.96
C LEU A 46 11.90 -1.09 -10.45
N ALA A 47 11.18 -0.34 -11.30
CA ALA A 47 11.40 -0.35 -12.75
C ALA A 47 12.80 0.18 -13.10
N GLN A 48 13.24 1.27 -12.46
CA GLN A 48 14.58 1.83 -12.65
C GLN A 48 15.67 0.83 -12.26
N THR A 49 15.60 0.26 -11.05
CA THR A 49 16.57 -0.73 -10.58
C THR A 49 16.59 -1.98 -11.45
N ALA A 50 15.43 -2.47 -11.90
CA ALA A 50 15.37 -3.60 -12.83
C ALA A 50 16.02 -3.29 -14.18
N GLY A 51 15.84 -2.06 -14.70
CA GLY A 51 16.53 -1.58 -15.90
C GLY A 51 18.05 -1.54 -15.73
N HIS A 52 18.54 -1.01 -14.61
CA HIS A 52 19.97 -0.95 -14.30
C HIS A 52 20.60 -2.34 -14.17
N LEU A 53 19.88 -3.30 -13.59
CA LEU A 53 20.31 -4.69 -13.45
C LEU A 53 20.14 -5.50 -14.74
N GLN A 54 19.66 -4.88 -15.83
CA GLN A 54 19.33 -5.55 -17.10
C GLN A 54 18.36 -6.72 -16.94
N LEU A 55 17.56 -6.70 -15.87
CA LEU A 55 16.47 -7.65 -15.63
C LEU A 55 15.24 -7.35 -16.52
N GLY A 56 15.33 -6.30 -17.34
CA GLY A 56 14.23 -5.71 -18.12
C GLY A 56 13.90 -6.38 -19.46
N VAL A 57 14.55 -7.48 -19.85
CA VAL A 57 14.17 -8.22 -21.07
C VAL A 57 12.92 -9.06 -20.77
N GLY A 58 11.75 -8.42 -20.87
CA GLY A 58 10.43 -9.07 -20.67
C GLY A 58 9.44 -8.29 -19.80
N LEU A 59 9.76 -7.05 -19.39
CA LEU A 59 8.83 -6.17 -18.66
C LEU A 59 7.95 -5.33 -19.58
N GLU A 60 7.74 -5.75 -20.83
CA GLU A 60 6.63 -5.21 -21.62
C GLU A 60 5.33 -5.49 -20.87
N GLU A 61 4.51 -4.44 -20.81
CA GLU A 61 3.22 -4.30 -20.15
C GLU A 61 2.37 -5.59 -20.14
N CYS A 62 2.70 -6.51 -19.23
CA CYS A 62 1.68 -7.31 -18.60
C CYS A 62 0.92 -6.33 -17.71
N GLU A 63 0.02 -5.57 -18.34
CA GLU A 63 -1.28 -5.28 -17.75
C GLU A 63 -1.87 -6.63 -17.40
N VAL A 64 -1.50 -7.14 -16.22
CA VAL A 64 -2.19 -8.27 -15.63
C VAL A 64 -3.62 -7.75 -15.53
N HIS A 65 -4.46 -8.18 -16.47
CA HIS A 65 -5.92 -8.21 -16.37
C HIS A 65 -6.28 -9.23 -15.28
N GLY A 66 -5.61 -9.11 -14.14
CA GLY A 66 -5.68 -9.97 -12.99
C GLY A 66 -6.98 -9.61 -12.36
N VAL A 67 -7.95 -10.52 -12.55
CA VAL A 67 -9.17 -10.67 -11.76
C VAL A 67 -9.00 -9.92 -10.45
N ILE A 68 -9.59 -8.72 -10.36
CA ILE A 68 -9.57 -7.91 -9.14
C ILE A 68 -10.01 -8.87 -8.04
N PRO A 69 -9.13 -9.19 -7.06
CA PRO A 69 -9.45 -10.10 -5.98
C PRO A 69 -10.81 -9.73 -5.41
N PRO A 70 -11.69 -10.68 -5.08
CA PRO A 70 -13.02 -10.38 -4.56
C PRO A 70 -12.99 -9.42 -3.36
N GLU A 71 -11.93 -9.48 -2.55
CA GLU A 71 -11.63 -8.57 -1.43
C GLU A 71 -11.45 -7.11 -1.85
N MET A 72 -10.92 -6.91 -3.04
CA MET A 72 -10.68 -5.61 -3.68
C MET A 72 -11.93 -5.12 -4.41
N ARG A 73 -12.81 -6.04 -4.84
CA ARG A 73 -14.21 -5.73 -5.22
C ARG A 73 -15.10 -5.36 -4.01
N ARG A 74 -14.69 -5.62 -2.76
CA ARG A 74 -15.40 -5.12 -1.58
C ARG A 74 -15.13 -3.64 -1.30
N GLN A 75 -14.30 -2.94 -2.09
CA GLN A 75 -13.99 -1.51 -1.93
C GLN A 75 -15.04 -0.56 -2.52
N HIS A 76 -16.26 -1.04 -2.78
CA HIS A 76 -17.39 -0.21 -3.21
C HIS A 76 -18.32 0.15 -2.04
N PHE A 77 -17.77 0.42 -0.85
CA PHE A 77 -18.56 0.98 0.24
C PHE A 77 -18.05 2.37 0.59
N PHE A 78 -18.99 3.27 0.81
CA PHE A 78 -18.73 4.58 1.37
C PHE A 78 -18.83 4.48 2.89
N VAL A 79 -17.86 5.06 3.58
CA VAL A 79 -17.92 5.27 5.01
C VAL A 79 -18.96 6.36 5.26
N VAL A 80 -20.05 6.02 5.94
CA VAL A 80 -21.17 6.95 6.25
C VAL A 80 -21.38 7.18 7.74
N ASN A 81 -20.68 6.45 8.60
CA ASN A 81 -20.64 6.65 10.04
C ASN A 81 -19.25 6.29 10.61
N GLU A 82 -19.04 6.60 11.88
CA GLU A 82 -17.75 6.43 12.56
C GLU A 82 -17.37 4.95 12.77
N ASP A 83 -18.33 4.07 13.04
CA ASP A 83 -18.08 2.62 13.16
C ASP A 83 -17.50 2.05 11.86
N MET A 84 -18.07 2.44 10.72
CA MET A 84 -17.55 2.07 9.40
C MET A 84 -16.18 2.69 9.14
N ALA A 85 -15.93 3.92 9.60
CA ALA A 85 -14.64 4.58 9.47
C ALA A 85 -13.55 3.80 10.23
N TYR A 86 -13.87 3.40 11.46
CA TYR A 86 -12.99 2.61 12.31
C TYR A 86 -12.72 1.22 11.71
N GLN A 87 -13.74 0.53 11.19
CA GLN A 87 -13.57 -0.77 10.51
C GLN A 87 -12.73 -0.65 9.23
N ALA A 88 -12.99 0.36 8.40
CA ALA A 88 -12.22 0.61 7.19
C ALA A 88 -10.75 0.90 7.51
N LEU A 89 -10.49 1.67 8.57
CA LEU A 89 -9.12 1.97 9.00
C LEU A 89 -8.42 0.74 9.60
N ASN A 90 -9.11 -0.11 10.36
CA ASN A 90 -8.58 -1.40 10.80
C ASN A 90 -8.14 -2.27 9.62
N HIS A 91 -8.95 -2.33 8.56
CA HIS A 91 -8.59 -3.06 7.34
C HIS A 91 -7.37 -2.45 6.64
N ALA A 92 -7.30 -1.11 6.55
CA ALA A 92 -6.14 -0.43 5.98
C ALA A 92 -4.87 -0.71 6.78
N LEU A 93 -4.94 -0.67 8.11
CA LEU A 93 -3.81 -0.93 8.99
C LEU A 93 -3.33 -2.38 8.91
N ALA A 94 -4.25 -3.35 8.94
CA ALA A 94 -3.92 -4.76 8.78
C ALA A 94 -3.22 -5.03 7.42
N ALA A 95 -3.70 -4.38 6.35
CA ALA A 95 -3.09 -4.46 5.04
C ALA A 95 -1.67 -3.82 5.01
N ALA A 96 -1.49 -2.67 5.65
CA ALA A 96 -0.20 -2.00 5.75
C ALA A 96 0.82 -2.86 6.53
N HIS A 97 0.41 -3.44 7.66
CA HIS A 97 1.23 -4.37 8.45
C HIS A 97 1.64 -5.59 7.63
N HIS A 98 0.69 -6.20 6.91
CA HIS A 98 0.99 -7.33 6.02
C HIS A 98 1.98 -6.93 4.91
N SER A 99 1.81 -5.75 4.31
CA SER A 99 2.77 -5.23 3.32
C SER A 99 4.15 -4.99 3.92
N HIS A 100 4.24 -4.47 5.15
CA HIS A 100 5.52 -4.26 5.82
C HIS A 100 6.24 -5.58 6.06
N GLN A 101 5.54 -6.59 6.61
CA GLN A 101 6.08 -7.93 6.83
C GLN A 101 6.53 -8.59 5.52
N PHE A 102 5.75 -8.44 4.45
CA PHE A 102 6.12 -8.91 3.12
C PHE A 102 7.48 -8.35 2.68
N TYR A 103 7.71 -7.03 2.83
CA TYR A 103 8.99 -6.43 2.46
C TYR A 103 10.14 -6.81 3.40
N GLU A 104 9.89 -7.00 4.69
CA GLU A 104 10.92 -7.53 5.59
C GLU A 104 11.38 -8.93 5.19
N LEU A 105 10.45 -9.81 4.79
CA LEU A 105 10.75 -11.15 4.30
C LEU A 105 11.46 -11.11 2.95
N LEU A 106 11.04 -10.23 2.05
CA LEU A 106 11.68 -10.05 0.75
C LEU A 106 13.11 -9.52 0.90
N LEU A 107 13.34 -8.55 1.81
CA LEU A 107 14.67 -8.03 2.12
C LEU A 107 15.59 -9.14 2.67
N LYS A 108 15.09 -9.97 3.60
CA LYS A 108 15.85 -11.09 4.20
C LYS A 108 16.27 -12.14 3.17
N SER A 109 15.49 -12.30 2.10
CA SER A 109 15.77 -13.27 1.02
C SER A 109 16.53 -12.67 -0.17
N CYS A 110 16.78 -11.37 -0.17
CA CYS A 110 17.45 -10.68 -1.27
C CYS A 110 18.98 -10.74 -1.15
N SER A 111 19.63 -11.37 -2.13
CA SER A 111 21.11 -11.47 -2.21
C SER A 111 21.75 -10.40 -3.11
N THR A 112 20.98 -9.71 -3.95
CA THR A 112 21.49 -8.65 -4.84
C THR A 112 21.63 -7.34 -4.06
N LEU A 113 22.83 -6.74 -4.05
CA LEU A 113 23.14 -5.57 -3.21
C LEU A 113 22.28 -4.35 -3.55
N GLU A 114 22.15 -4.01 -4.83
CA GLU A 114 21.36 -2.87 -5.29
C GLU A 114 19.89 -3.02 -4.90
N LEU A 115 19.33 -4.22 -5.08
CA LEU A 115 17.95 -4.53 -4.68
C LEU A 115 17.81 -4.54 -3.14
N HIS A 116 18.84 -4.98 -2.42
CA HIS A 116 18.84 -4.98 -0.96
C HIS A 116 18.77 -3.55 -0.40
N VAL A 117 19.51 -2.60 -0.97
CA VAL A 117 19.44 -1.17 -0.59
C VAL A 117 18.03 -0.63 -0.82
N LEU A 118 17.46 -0.85 -2.01
CA LEU A 118 16.11 -0.41 -2.35
C LEU A 118 15.04 -1.00 -1.42
N LEU A 119 15.10 -2.32 -1.17
CA LEU A 119 14.13 -3.00 -0.30
C LEU A 119 14.22 -2.51 1.15
N LYS A 120 15.42 -2.14 1.62
CA LYS A 120 15.59 -1.57 2.96
C LYS A 120 14.92 -0.20 3.10
N GLU A 121 14.98 0.63 2.05
CA GLU A 121 14.23 1.88 2.00
C GLU A 121 12.72 1.62 2.03
N PHE A 122 12.24 0.64 1.26
CA PHE A 122 10.82 0.27 1.23
C PHE A 122 10.33 -0.23 2.58
N VAL A 123 11.09 -1.08 3.28
CA VAL A 123 10.75 -1.50 4.66
C VAL A 123 10.56 -0.29 5.58
N THR A 124 11.47 0.69 5.49
CA THR A 124 11.39 1.91 6.31
C THR A 124 10.14 2.73 5.98
N GLN A 125 9.85 2.94 4.70
CA GLN A 125 8.65 3.66 4.27
C GLN A 125 7.37 2.94 4.71
N LYS A 126 7.29 1.62 4.53
CA LYS A 126 6.12 0.82 4.92
C LYS A 126 5.91 0.84 6.44
N LYS A 127 6.98 0.83 7.24
CA LYS A 127 6.90 1.01 8.69
C LYS A 127 6.32 2.38 9.05
N ASN A 128 6.79 3.45 8.43
CA ASN A 128 6.27 4.80 8.67
C ASN A 128 4.78 4.90 8.31
N ALA A 129 4.35 4.29 7.20
CA ALA A 129 2.94 4.23 6.83
C ALA A 129 2.10 3.51 7.89
N CYS A 130 2.60 2.42 8.48
CA CYS A 130 1.94 1.74 9.59
C CYS A 130 1.76 2.66 10.79
N SER A 131 2.83 3.36 11.20
CA SER A 131 2.77 4.28 12.36
C SER A 131 1.80 5.43 12.14
N ILE A 132 1.77 6.03 10.95
CA ILE A 132 0.81 7.11 10.64
C ILE A 132 -0.65 6.59 10.71
N LEU A 133 -0.90 5.38 10.19
CA LEU A 133 -2.24 4.78 10.25
C LEU A 133 -2.66 4.42 11.68
N GLU A 134 -1.73 3.99 12.52
CA GLU A 134 -1.94 3.76 13.96
C GLU A 134 -2.33 5.08 14.67
N GLU A 135 -1.59 6.16 14.42
CA GLU A 135 -1.87 7.49 14.99
C GLU A 135 -3.26 8.00 14.60
N VAL A 136 -3.66 7.83 13.34
CA VAL A 136 -5.00 8.19 12.86
C VAL A 136 -6.07 7.34 13.55
N GLN A 137 -5.82 6.05 13.76
CA GLN A 137 -6.75 5.16 14.42
C GLN A 137 -6.95 5.53 15.89
N ASP A 138 -5.86 5.82 16.60
CA ASP A 138 -5.93 6.22 18.00
C ASP A 138 -6.63 7.58 18.16
N SER A 139 -6.42 8.51 17.23
CA SER A 139 -7.14 9.78 17.19
C SER A 139 -8.65 9.59 17.01
N LEU A 140 -9.07 8.67 16.12
CA LEU A 140 -10.49 8.34 15.93
C LEU A 140 -11.11 7.69 17.18
N ARG A 141 -10.39 6.81 17.89
CA ARG A 141 -10.89 6.21 19.14
C ARG A 141 -11.11 7.27 20.23
N GLN A 142 -10.24 8.28 20.32
CA GLN A 142 -10.35 9.33 21.32
C GLN A 142 -11.51 10.30 21.07
N LEU A 143 -11.96 10.45 19.82
CA LEU A 143 -13.10 11.30 19.47
C LEU A 143 -14.46 10.60 19.69
N ALA A 144 -14.47 9.26 19.67
CA ALA A 144 -15.69 8.45 19.84
C ALA A 144 -15.98 8.04 21.31
N GLY A 145 -15.06 8.32 22.24
CA GLY A 145 -15.19 8.00 23.68
C GLY A 145 -15.56 9.22 24.52
#